data_AF-A0A821VM40-F1
#
_entry.id   AF-A0A821VM40-F1
#
_cell.length_a   1.000
_cell.length_b   1.000
_cell.length_c   1.000
_cell.angle_alpha   90.00
_cell.angle_beta   90.00
_cell.angle_gamma   90.00
#
_symmetry.space_group_name_H-M   'P 1'
#
loop_
_entity.id
_entity.type
_entity.pdbx_description
1 polymer ?
#
loop_
_entity_poly.entity_id
_entity_poly.type
_entity_poly.pdbx_seq_one_letter_code
_entity_poly.pdbx_strand_id
1 'polypeptide(L)' 'VIVVSFSGVPVAVVSFTSIGVAVVSFSDGSVTVVSFSGVAVAVVSFTGIGV' A
#
# COMPACT_ATOMS: atom_id res chain seq x y z
N VAL A 1 -5.37 12.44 -6.04
CA VAL A 1 -5.17 11.60 -4.84
C VAL A 1 -5.72 10.22 -5.15
N ILE A 2 -5.01 9.15 -4.78
CA ILE A 2 -5.47 7.76 -4.90
C ILE A 2 -5.53 7.15 -3.51
N VAL A 3 -6.58 6.38 -3.24
CA VAL A 3 -6.78 5.66 -1.97
C VAL A 3 -7.06 4.19 -2.28
N VAL A 4 -6.30 3.29 -1.66
CA VAL A 4 -6.43 1.83 -1.85
C VAL A 4 -6.38 1.13 -0.49
N SER A 5 -7.23 0.13 -0.29
CA SER A 5 -7.26 -0.68 0.92
C SER A 5 -7.27 -2.17 0.57
N PHE A 6 -6.41 -2.93 1.22
CA PHE A 6 -6.30 -4.38 1.11
C PHE A 6 -6.61 -5.02 2.47
N SER A 7 -7.40 -6.09 2.48
CA SER A 7 -7.74 -6.84 3.70
C SER A 7 -7.77 -8.33 3.40
N GLY A 8 -7.18 -9.14 4.28
CA GLY A 8 -7.15 -10.61 4.13
C GLY A 8 -6.33 -11.09 2.93
N VAL A 9 -5.42 -10.25 2.43
CA VAL A 9 -4.61 -10.57 1.25
C VAL A 9 -3.29 -11.17 1.71
N PRO A 10 -3.01 -12.45 1.44
CA PRO A 10 -1.78 -13.10 1.90
C PRO A 10 -0.54 -12.48 1.25
N VAL A 11 -0.62 -12.08 -0.03
CA VAL A 11 0.45 -11.41 -0.76
C VAL A 11 -0.10 -10.26 -1.61
N ALA A 12 0.47 -9.06 -1.44
CA ALA A 12 0.11 -7.88 -2.24
C ALA A 12 1.35 -7.20 -2.84
N VAL A 13 1.29 -6.88 -4.14
CA VAL A 13 2.31 -6.08 -4.83
C VAL A 13 1.63 -4.90 -5.49
N VAL A 14 2.05 -3.68 -5.12
CA VAL A 14 1.42 -2.45 -5.59
C VAL A 14 2.48 -1.47 -6.07
N SER A 15 2.24 -0.84 -7.23
CA SER A 15 3.13 0.16 -7.81
C SER A 15 2.35 1.42 -8.18
N PHE A 16 2.87 2.57 -7.75
CA PHE A 16 2.30 3.88 -8.01
C PHE A 16 3.30 4.75 -8.77
N THR A 17 2.88 5.31 -9.91
CA THR A 17 3.72 6.15 -10.76
C THR A 17 3.07 7.49 -11.06
N SER A 18 3.82 8.60 -10.91
CA SER A 18 3.40 9.95 -11.30
C SER A 18 2.09 10.44 -10.66
N ILE A 19 1.92 10.22 -9.35
CA ILE A 19 0.70 10.58 -8.61
C ILE A 19 1.01 11.67 -7.58
N GLY A 20 0.15 12.69 -7.49
CA GLY A 20 0.31 13.74 -6.47
C GLY A 20 0.29 13.19 -5.04
N VAL A 21 -0.75 12.43 -4.68
CA VAL A 21 -0.87 11.83 -3.34
C VAL A 21 -1.42 10.41 -3.43
N ALA A 22 -0.78 9.47 -2.72
CA ALA A 22 -1.23 8.09 -2.57
C ALA A 22 -1.46 7.76 -1.08
N VAL A 23 -2.58 7.12 -0.78
CA VAL A 23 -2.90 6.58 0.55
C VAL A 23 -3.19 5.09 0.39
N VAL A 24 -2.48 4.26 1.14
CA VAL A 24 -2.56 2.79 1.02
C VAL A 24 -2.70 2.17 2.40
N SER A 25 -3.67 1.28 2.57
CA SER A 25 -3.85 0.52 3.82
C SER A 25 -3.83 -0.97 3.57
N PHE A 26 -3.16 -1.71 4.43
CA PHE A 26 -3.11 -3.18 4.42
C PHE A 26 -3.54 -3.71 5.78
N SER A 27 -4.46 -4.67 5.76
CA SER A 27 -4.92 -5.40 6.95
C SER A 27 -4.82 -6.90 6.74
N ASP A 28 -4.33 -7.63 7.74
CA ASP A 28 -4.39 -9.10 7.81
C ASP A 28 -3.73 -9.81 6.60
N GLY A 29 -2.47 -9.46 6.31
CA GLY A 29 -1.68 -10.04 5.24
C GLY A 29 -0.29 -10.46 5.69
N SER A 30 0.38 -11.32 4.92
CA SER A 30 1.70 -11.87 5.27
C SER A 30 2.85 -11.13 4.56
N VAL A 31 2.77 -10.95 3.24
CA VAL A 31 3.86 -10.33 2.46
C VAL A 31 3.31 -9.18 1.62
N THR A 32 3.84 -7.98 1.83
CA THR A 32 3.46 -6.80 1.04
C THR A 32 4.67 -6.10 0.46
N VAL A 33 4.62 -5.79 -0.83
CA VAL A 33 5.61 -4.95 -1.52
C VAL A 33 4.90 -3.72 -2.10
N VAL A 34 5.38 -2.54 -1.73
CA VAL A 34 4.84 -1.26 -2.23
C VAL A 34 5.97 -0.46 -2.87
N SER A 35 5.77 0.00 -4.10
CA SER A 35 6.70 0.87 -4.82
C SER A 35 6.04 2.19 -5.21
N PHE A 36 6.77 3.27 -5.00
CA PHE A 36 6.36 4.62 -5.39
C PHE A 36 7.44 5.25 -6.27
N SER A 37 7.03 5.80 -7.41
CA SER A 37 7.91 6.56 -8.30
C SER A 37 7.21 7.84 -8.76
N GLY A 38 7.86 8.98 -8.60
CA GLY A 38 7.25 10.28 -8.93
C GLY A 38 5.98 10.58 -8.12
N VAL A 39 5.91 10.08 -6.88
CA VAL A 39 4.80 10.36 -5.97
C VAL A 39 5.18 11.49 -5.02
N ALA A 40 4.38 12.56 -4.96
CA ALA A 40 4.72 13.72 -4.12
C ALA A 40 4.45 13.48 -2.63
N VAL A 41 3.37 12.76 -2.30
CA VAL A 41 3.06 12.36 -0.92
C VAL A 41 2.54 10.91 -0.90
N ALA A 42 3.11 10.09 -0.03
CA ALA A 42 2.65 8.72 0.20
C ALA A 42 2.35 8.49 1.69
N VAL A 43 1.16 7.97 1.99
CA VAL A 43 0.77 7.50 3.32
C VAL A 43 0.48 6.02 3.23
N VAL A 44 1.18 5.21 4.03
CA VAL A 44 1.01 3.75 4.05
C VAL A 44 0.75 3.28 5.46
N SER A 45 -0.29 2.47 5.65
CA SER A 45 -0.67 1.86 6.93
C SER A 45 -0.70 0.35 6.82
N PHE A 46 -0.18 -0.33 7.84
CA PHE A 46 -0.21 -1.78 7.98
C PHE A 46 -0.80 -2.16 9.34
N THR A 47 -1.74 -3.09 9.33
CA THR A 47 -2.43 -3.61 10.52
C THR A 47 -2.56 -5.12 10.43
N GLY A 48 -2.39 -5.84 11.55
CA GLY A 48 -2.56 -7.30 11.57
C GLY A 48 -1.58 -8.09 10.68
N ILE A 49 -0.41 -7.52 10.36
CA ILE A 49 0.64 -8.27 9.65
C ILE A 49 1.20 -9.35 10.58
N GLY A 50 0.94 -10.61 10.25
CA GLY A 50 1.54 -11.75 10.96
C GLY A 50 2.99 -11.89 10.54
N VAL A 51 3.92 -11.83 11.50
CA VAL A 51 5.35 -12.12 11.29
C VAL A 51 5.59 -13.61 11.05
#